data_AF-A0A660M6G1-F1
#
_entry.id   AF-A0A660M6G1-F1
#
_cell.length_a   1.000
_cell.length_b   1.000
_cell.length_c   1.000
_cell.angle_alpha   90.00
_cell.angle_beta   90.00
_cell.angle_gamma   90.00
#
_symmetry.space_group_name_H-M   'P 1'
#
loop_
_entity.id
_entity.type
_entity.pdbx_description
1 polymer ?
#
loop_
_entity_poly.entity_id
_entity_poly.type
_entity_poly.pdbx_seq_one_letter_code
_entity_poly.pdbx_strand_id
1 'polypeptide(L)'
;MILPEEDIILAETTVARKQDYEISVSSISSDGAIVWFTSDENTDTVSMSVGQTEVFGRYSLTLVATKINESNSSSDNPKPGDSVATATIHISV
;
A
#
# COMPACT_ATOMS: atom_id res chain seq x y z
N MET A 1 5.80 4.49 -24.48
CA MET A 1 4.72 4.89 -23.57
C MET A 1 5.39 5.13 -22.23
N ILE A 2 5.41 6.38 -21.76
CA ILE A 2 5.96 6.73 -20.45
C ILE A 2 4.77 6.57 -19.51
N LEU A 3 4.83 5.63 -18.57
CA LEU A 3 3.77 5.48 -17.57
C LEU A 3 3.84 6.72 -16.67
N PRO A 4 2.72 7.42 -16.45
CA PRO A 4 2.72 8.58 -15.57
C PRO A 4 2.98 8.14 -14.13
N GLU A 5 3.71 8.97 -13.39
CA GLU A 5 3.80 8.85 -11.93
C GLU A 5 2.39 8.94 -11.32
N GLU A 6 2.06 8.10 -10.35
CA GLU A 6 0.77 8.15 -9.67
C GLU A 6 0.85 7.78 -8.20
N ASP A 7 -0.09 8.29 -7.41
CA ASP A 7 -0.31 7.90 -6.03
C ASP A 7 -1.48 6.90 -5.96
N ILE A 8 -1.26 5.77 -5.32
CA ILE A 8 -2.26 4.72 -5.13
C ILE A 8 -2.55 4.59 -3.63
N ILE A 9 -3.81 4.76 -3.26
CA ILE A 9 -4.28 4.56 -1.89
C ILE A 9 -4.88 3.15 -1.80
N LEU A 10 -4.29 2.30 -0.97
CA LEU A 10 -4.72 0.91 -0.76
C LEU A 10 -5.08 0.68 0.69
N ALA A 11 -6.24 0.06 0.93
CA ALA A 11 -6.56 -0.51 2.23
C ALA A 11 -5.91 -1.89 2.38
N GLU A 12 -5.73 -2.36 3.62
CA GLU A 12 -5.22 -3.70 3.88
C GLU A 12 -6.04 -4.77 3.13
N THR A 13 -5.36 -5.74 2.53
CA THR A 13 -5.91 -6.81 1.68
C THR A 13 -6.52 -6.36 0.34
N THR A 14 -6.43 -5.08 -0.01
CA THR A 14 -6.90 -4.59 -1.32
C THR A 14 -5.79 -4.61 -2.37
N VAL A 15 -6.22 -4.72 -3.63
CA VAL A 15 -5.35 -4.87 -4.79
C VAL A 15 -5.71 -3.80 -5.82
N ALA A 16 -4.71 -3.07 -6.31
CA ALA A 16 -4.83 -2.25 -7.52
C ALA A 16 -4.12 -2.93 -8.68
N ARG A 17 -4.84 -3.05 -9.81
CA ARG A 17 -4.34 -3.66 -11.05
C ARG A 17 -4.28 -2.62 -12.14
N LYS A 18 -3.13 -2.56 -12.82
CA LYS A 18 -2.94 -1.83 -14.07
C LYS A 18 -2.47 -2.80 -15.14
N GLN A 19 -2.36 -2.31 -16.37
CA GLN A 19 -2.01 -3.15 -17.53
C GLN A 19 -0.66 -3.85 -17.35
N ASP A 20 0.29 -3.19 -16.68
CA ASP A 20 1.69 -3.62 -16.62
C ASP A 20 2.16 -3.99 -15.19
N TYR A 21 1.30 -3.87 -14.18
CA TYR A 21 1.62 -4.24 -12.80
C TYR A 21 0.37 -4.47 -11.93
N GLU A 22 0.55 -5.20 -10.85
CA GLU A 22 -0.38 -5.33 -9.73
C GLU A 22 0.32 -4.94 -8.43
N ILE A 23 -0.39 -4.21 -7.57
CA ILE A 23 0.10 -3.81 -6.26
C ILE A 23 -0.95 -4.10 -5.20
N SER A 24 -0.53 -4.65 -4.06
CA SER A 24 -1.40 -4.88 -2.92
C SER A 24 -0.66 -4.66 -1.61
N VAL A 25 -1.41 -4.43 -0.55
CA VAL A 25 -0.86 -4.25 0.80
C VAL A 25 -1.49 -5.28 1.73
N SER A 26 -0.66 -6.12 2.36
CA SER A 26 -1.17 -7.22 3.20
C SER A 26 -1.19 -6.89 4.68
N SER A 27 -0.47 -5.86 5.11
CA SER A 27 -0.46 -5.38 6.50
C SER A 27 -0.06 -3.91 6.53
N ILE A 28 -0.74 -3.10 7.35
CA ILE A 28 -0.45 -1.67 7.50
C ILE A 28 -0.27 -1.35 8.98
N SER A 29 0.84 -0.69 9.32
CA SER A 29 1.16 -0.15 10.63
C SER A 29 1.35 1.37 10.54
N SER A 30 1.53 2.03 11.70
CA SER A 30 1.72 3.49 11.76
C SER A 30 3.06 3.93 11.17
N ASP A 31 4.02 3.01 11.07
CA ASP A 31 5.39 3.23 10.60
C ASP A 31 5.67 2.61 9.23
N GLY A 32 4.79 1.75 8.70
CA GLY A 32 5.06 1.04 7.46
C GLY A 32 3.93 0.17 6.95
N ALA A 33 4.22 -0.55 5.86
CA ALA A 33 3.30 -1.51 5.27
C ALA A 33 4.07 -2.66 4.61
N ILE A 34 3.46 -3.83 4.56
CA ILE A 34 3.92 -4.94 3.73
C ILE A 34 3.26 -4.81 2.36
N VAL A 35 4.07 -4.51 1.35
CA VAL A 35 3.66 -4.29 -0.03
C VAL A 35 4.03 -5.51 -0.86
N TRP A 36 3.08 -5.97 -1.67
CA TRP A 36 3.30 -6.95 -2.72
C TRP A 36 3.22 -6.24 -4.06
N PHE A 37 4.23 -6.44 -4.88
CA PHE A 37 4.30 -5.85 -6.21
C PHE A 37 4.54 -6.95 -7.23
N THR A 38 3.68 -7.01 -8.24
CA THR A 38 3.79 -7.95 -9.34
C THR A 38 3.98 -7.18 -10.65
N SER A 39 5.04 -7.48 -11.38
CA SER A 39 5.30 -6.96 -12.73
C SER A 39 6.01 -8.01 -13.56
N ASP A 40 5.73 -8.09 -14.86
CA ASP A 40 6.40 -9.04 -15.77
C ASP A 40 6.39 -10.50 -15.26
N GLU A 41 5.26 -10.93 -14.68
CA GLU A 41 5.07 -12.25 -14.05
C GLU A 41 5.92 -12.54 -12.80
N ASN A 42 6.75 -11.59 -12.35
CA ASN A 42 7.46 -11.69 -11.08
C ASN A 42 6.67 -11.00 -9.97
N THR A 43 6.58 -11.65 -8.81
CA THR A 43 5.95 -11.08 -7.62
C THR A 43 6.98 -10.95 -6.52
N ASP A 44 7.21 -9.71 -6.08
CA ASP A 44 8.08 -9.38 -4.97
C ASP A 44 7.27 -8.91 -3.77
N THR A 45 7.80 -9.16 -2.57
CA THR A 45 7.22 -8.66 -1.32
C THR A 45 8.27 -7.86 -0.57
N VAL A 46 7.86 -6.74 0.00
CA VAL A 46 8.74 -5.88 0.77
C VAL A 46 8.02 -5.29 1.97
N SER A 47 8.71 -5.23 3.09
CA SER A 47 8.29 -4.42 4.24
C SER A 47 8.87 -3.03 4.06
N MET A 48 8.01 -2.05 3.78
CA MET A 48 8.40 -0.67 3.57
C MET A 48 8.06 0.16 4.79
N SER A 49 9.00 0.98 5.25
CA SER A 49 8.74 2.08 6.18
C SER A 49 8.22 3.30 5.43
N VAL A 50 7.47 4.17 6.11
CA VAL A 50 7.06 5.46 5.54
C VAL A 50 8.30 6.28 5.14
N GLY A 51 8.30 6.77 3.91
CA GLY A 51 9.43 7.47 3.27
C GLY A 51 10.46 6.54 2.61
N GLN A 52 10.33 5.22 2.74
CA GLN A 52 11.21 4.27 2.06
C GLN A 52 10.82 4.13 0.59
N THR A 53 11.85 4.04 -0.24
CA THR A 53 11.73 3.82 -1.69
C THR A 53 12.37 2.47 -2.04
N GLU A 54 11.65 1.67 -2.82
CA GLU A 54 12.09 0.37 -3.33
C GLU A 54 12.02 0.36 -4.86
N VAL A 55 12.89 -0.42 -5.50
CA VAL A 55 13.00 -0.46 -6.97
C VAL A 55 12.75 -1.88 -7.46
N PHE A 56 11.76 -2.03 -8.35
CA PHE A 56 11.33 -3.29 -8.95
C PHE A 56 11.43 -3.19 -10.47
N GLY A 57 12.57 -3.63 -11.01
CA GLY A 57 12.84 -3.52 -12.45
C GLY A 57 12.84 -2.05 -12.90
N ARG A 58 11.85 -1.67 -13.71
CA ARG A 58 11.67 -0.29 -14.17
C ARG A 58 10.86 0.58 -13.21
N TYR A 59 10.21 0.00 -12.21
CA TYR A 59 9.34 0.73 -11.30
C TYR A 59 10.09 1.15 -10.03
N SER A 60 9.78 2.33 -9.51
CA SER A 60 10.14 2.72 -8.16
C SER A 60 8.88 2.99 -7.35
N LEU A 61 8.79 2.36 -6.18
CA LEU A 61 7.68 2.48 -5.26
C LEU A 61 8.17 3.20 -4.02
N THR A 62 7.45 4.25 -3.59
CA THR A 62 7.72 4.95 -2.32
C THR A 62 6.49 4.87 -1.45
N LEU A 63 6.63 4.37 -0.21
CA LEU A 63 5.54 4.41 0.76
C LEU A 63 5.45 5.83 1.33
N VAL A 64 4.46 6.60 0.89
CA VAL A 64 4.34 8.03 1.23
C VAL A 64 3.76 8.23 2.63
N ALA A 65 2.73 7.46 2.98
CA ALA A 65 2.05 7.58 4.26
C ALA A 65 1.23 6.33 4.57
N THR A 66 1.03 6.07 5.86
CA THR A 66 0.00 5.16 6.35
C THR A 66 -0.97 5.92 7.22
N LYS A 67 -2.25 5.53 7.16
CA LYS A 67 -3.31 6.07 7.99
C LYS A 67 -4.02 4.93 8.66
N ILE A 68 -4.01 4.94 10.00
CA ILE A 68 -4.77 4.02 10.83
C ILE A 68 -5.89 4.84 11.45
N ASN A 69 -7.13 4.62 10.99
CA ASN A 69 -8.28 5.13 11.71
C ASN A 69 -8.51 4.24 12.93
N GLU A 70 -7.96 4.62 14.07
CA GLU A 70 -8.37 4.06 15.34
C GLU A 70 -9.77 4.60 15.66
N SER A 71 -10.80 3.78 15.42
CA SER A 71 -12.12 4.08 15.96
C SER A 71 -12.02 4.09 17.49
N ASN A 72 -11.97 5.28 18.08
CA ASN A 72 -11.98 5.46 19.53
C ASN A 72 -13.16 4.68 20.12
N SER A 73 -12.86 3.67 20.94
CA SER A 73 -13.83 2.92 21.73
C SER A 73 -14.39 3.84 22.83
N SER A 74 -15.35 4.69 22.46
CA SER A 74 -16.30 5.26 23.41
C SER A 74 -17.32 4.16 23.69
N SER A 75 -17.35 3.72 24.95
CA SER A 75 -18.22 2.69 25.53
C SER A 75 -19.66 2.68 25.00
N ASP A 76 -19.89 1.99 23.87
CA ASP A 76 -21.14 1.32 23.55
C ASP A 76 -20.85 0.30 22.44
N ASN A 77 -20.66 -0.96 22.88
CA ASN A 77 -20.62 -2.18 22.08
C ASN A 77 -19.98 -2.05 20.66
N PRO A 78 -18.64 -2.18 20.51
CA PRO A 78 -18.01 -2.05 19.21
C PRO A 78 -18.57 -3.12 18.26
N LYS A 79 -19.15 -2.68 17.14
CA LYS A 79 -19.31 -3.57 15.99
C LYS A 79 -17.90 -3.98 15.56
N PRO A 80 -17.62 -5.28 15.37
CA PRO A 80 -16.34 -5.69 14.83
C PRO A 80 -16.25 -5.20 13.38
N GLY A 81 -15.29 -4.31 13.10
CA GLY A 81 -14.81 -4.09 11.73
C GLY A 81 -14.94 -2.69 11.13
N ASP A 82 -14.43 -1.63 11.78
CA ASP A 82 -14.27 -0.32 11.09
C ASP A 82 -12.98 0.44 11.52
N SER A 83 -11.88 -0.30 11.68
CA SER A 83 -10.54 0.30 11.53
C SER A 83 -10.06 0.00 10.11
N VAL A 84 -10.26 0.94 9.19
CA VAL A 84 -9.73 0.82 7.82
C VAL A 84 -8.34 1.46 7.82
N ALA A 85 -7.30 0.64 7.90
CA ALA A 85 -5.93 1.09 7.68
C ALA A 85 -5.69 1.25 6.17
N THR A 86 -5.05 2.34 5.77
CA THR A 86 -4.72 2.62 4.36
C THR A 86 -3.26 3.05 4.19
N ALA A 87 -2.61 2.60 3.14
CA ALA A 87 -1.28 3.00 2.72
C ALA A 87 -1.37 3.81 1.43
N THR A 88 -0.58 4.88 1.32
CA THR A 88 -0.40 5.66 0.09
C THR A 88 0.94 5.31 -0.50
N ILE A 89 0.96 4.79 -1.72
CA ILE A 89 2.16 4.38 -2.43
C ILE A 89 2.29 5.23 -3.69
N HIS A 90 3.40 5.95 -3.78
CA HIS A 90 3.79 6.65 -5.00
C HIS A 90 4.55 5.69 -5.91
N ILE A 91 4.17 5.61 -7.18
CA ILE A 91 4.86 4.79 -8.18
C ILE A 91 5.37 5.66 -9.33
N SER A 92 6.61 5.42 -9.75
CA SER A 92 7.27 6.05 -10.90
C SER A 92 7.95 4.99 -11.79
N VAL A 93 8.29 5.35 -13.04
CA VAL A 93 8.94 4.49 -14.06
C VAL A 93 10.20 5.12 -14.64
#